data_AF-A0A6V7KA91-F1
#
_entry.id   AF-A0A6V7KA91-F1
#
_cell.length_a   1.000
_cell.length_b   1.000
_cell.length_c   1.000
_cell.angle_alpha   90.00
_cell.angle_beta   90.00
_cell.angle_gamma   90.00
#
_symmetry.space_group_name_H-M   'P 1'
#
loop_
_entity.id
_entity.type
_entity.pdbx_description
1 polymer ?
#
loop_
_entity_poly.entity_id
_entity_poly.type
_entity_poly.pdbx_seq_one_letter_code
_entity_poly.pdbx_strand_id
1 'polypeptide(L)' 'EPICDHEIRNIHCACQDADDLTHFAYITKDHASRTHFCHVFCVPTM' A
#
# COMPACT_ATOMS: atom_id res chain seq x y z
N GLU A 1 11.42 -2.01 -15.77
CA GLU A 1 10.36 -3.02 -15.55
C GLU A 1 9.55 -2.62 -14.33
N PRO A 2 8.22 -2.82 -14.30
CA PRO A 2 7.41 -2.49 -13.13
C PRO A 2 7.75 -3.40 -11.94
N ILE A 3 7.77 -2.85 -10.73
CA ILE A 3 7.98 -3.63 -9.49
C ILE A 3 6.73 -4.46 -9.16
N CYS A 4 5.54 -3.88 -9.33
CA CYS A 4 4.26 -4.55 -9.14
C CYS A 4 3.13 -3.79 -9.85
N ASP A 5 2.07 -4.51 -10.20
CA ASP A 5 0.81 -3.97 -10.72
C ASP A 5 -0.33 -4.34 -9.77
N HIS A 6 -1.16 -3.35 -9.39
CA HIS A 6 -2.31 -3.55 -8.52
C HIS A 6 -3.53 -2.82 -9.05
N GLU A 7 -4.66 -3.53 -9.21
CA GLU A 7 -5.93 -2.88 -9.52
C GLU A 7 -6.49 -2.15 -8.29
N ILE A 8 -6.93 -0.90 -8.47
CA ILE A 8 -7.46 -0.05 -7.41
C ILE A 8 -8.61 -0.69 -6.63
N ARG A 9 -9.46 -1.49 -7.30
CA ARG A 9 -10.59 -2.20 -6.69
C ARG A 9 -10.19 -3.24 -5.64
N ASN A 10 -8.93 -3.69 -5.68
CA ASN A 10 -8.39 -4.67 -4.75
C ASN A 10 -7.73 -3.99 -3.54
N ILE A 11 -7.64 -2.65 -3.52
CA ILE A 11 -7.17 -1.87 -2.36
C ILE A 11 -8.33 -1.74 -1.37
N HIS A 12 -8.18 -2.35 -0.19
CA HIS A 12 -9.17 -2.32 0.88
C HIS A 12 -9.05 -1.07 1.75
N CYS A 13 -7.84 -0.62 1.99
CA CYS A 13 -7.54 0.54 2.81
C CYS A 13 -6.28 1.21 2.29
N ALA A 14 -6.24 2.53 2.36
CA ALA A 14 -5.04 3.31 2.15
C ALA A 14 -5.01 4.41 3.22
N CYS A 15 -3.87 4.59 3.87
CA CYS A 15 -3.69 5.63 4.87
C CYS A 15 -2.28 6.19 4.82
N GLN A 16 -2.16 7.44 5.24
CA GLN A 16 -0.89 8.07 5.57
C GLN A 16 -0.64 7.89 7.06
N ASP A 17 0.62 7.71 7.45
CA ASP A 17 0.99 7.69 8.86
C ASP A 17 0.67 9.06 9.48
N ALA A 18 0.07 9.04 10.68
CA ALA A 18 -0.48 10.23 11.32
C ALA A 18 0.59 11.03 12.09
N ASP A 19 1.66 10.37 12.50
CA ASP A 19 2.76 10.98 13.27
C ASP A 19 3.90 11.38 12.33
N ASP A 20 4.24 10.49 11.39
CA ASP A 20 5.28 10.66 10.40
C ASP A 20 4.67 10.73 8.99
N LEU A 21 4.24 11.94 8.61
CA LEU A 21 3.60 12.25 7.32
C LEU A 21 4.44 11.86 6.09
N THR A 22 5.65 11.32 6.25
CA THR A 22 6.48 10.79 5.17
C THR A 22 6.11 9.36 4.77
N HIS A 23 5.32 8.63 5.57
CA HIS A 23 4.94 7.26 5.30
C HIS A 23 3.51 7.14 4.76
N PHE A 24 3.36 6.37 3.69
CA PHE A 24 2.07 6.00 3.09
C PHE A 24 1.98 4.48 2.97
N ALA A 25 0.82 3.92 3.32
CA ALA A 25 0.58 2.49 3.20
C ALA A 25 -0.80 2.19 2.60
N TYR A 26 -0.88 1.07 1.88
CA TYR A 26 -2.15 0.51 1.45
C TYR A 26 -2.21 -1.01 1.65
N ILE A 27 -3.40 -1.51 1.91
CA ILE A 27 -3.68 -2.93 2.08
C ILE A 27 -4.39 -3.46 0.83
N THR A 28 -3.77 -4.44 0.16
CA THR A 28 -4.43 -5.20 -0.91
C THR A 28 -4.94 -6.53 -0.40
N LYS A 29 -6.00 -7.04 -1.03
CA LYS A 29 -6.47 -8.40 -0.83
C LYS A 29 -6.18 -9.23 -2.07
N ASP A 30 -5.36 -10.26 -1.93
CA ASP A 30 -5.24 -11.27 -2.97
C ASP A 30 -6.40 -12.27 -2.84
N HIS A 31 -7.25 -12.30 -3.85
CA HIS A 31 -8.42 -13.18 -3.88
C HIS A 31 -8.05 -14.66 -4.09
N ALA A 32 -6.89 -14.94 -4.70
CA ALA A 32 -6.44 -16.31 -4.93
C ALA A 32 -5.96 -16.96 -3.63
N SER A 33 -5.05 -16.30 -2.90
CA SER A 33 -4.54 -16.81 -1.61
C SER A 33 -5.40 -16.44 -0.40
N ARG A 34 -6.39 -15.54 -0.57
CA ARG A 34 -7.19 -14.94 0.52
C ARG A 34 -6.35 -14.20 1.57
N THR A 35 -5.15 -13.77 1.17
CA THR A 35 -4.20 -13.07 2.05
C THR A 35 -4.32 -11.57 1.85
N HIS A 36 -4.04 -10.81 2.91
CA HIS A 36 -3.91 -9.36 2.83
C HIS A 36 -2.43 -8.98 2.86
N PHE A 37 -2.04 -8.04 2.01
CA PHE A 37 -0.68 -7.52 1.95
C PHE A 37 -0.67 -6.03 2.27
N CYS A 38 0.21 -5.62 3.18
CA CYS A 38 0.45 -4.21 3.49
C CYS A 38 1.68 -3.73 2.69
N HIS A 39 1.48 -2.74 1.83
CA HIS A 39 2.53 -2.12 1.03
C HIS A 39 2.84 -0.76 1.62
N VAL A 40 4.07 -0.55 2.06
CA VAL A 40 4.51 0.67 2.76
C VAL A 40 5.55 1.39 1.93
N PHE A 41 5.39 2.70 1.80
CA PHE A 41 6.26 3.60 1.05
C PHE A 41 6.66 4.76 1.94
N CYS A 42 7.94 5.11 1.93
CA CYS A 42 8.46 6.32 2.54
C CYS A 42 8.80 7.33 1.43
N VAL A 43 8.35 8.57 1.60
CA VAL A 43 8.69 9.69 0.73
C VAL A 43 9.83 10.47 1.38
N PRO A 44 11.00 10.60 0.73
CA PRO A 44 12.07 11.44 1.25
C PRO A 44 11.60 12.89 1.37
N THR A 45 11.63 13.45 2.57
CA THR A 45 11.48 14.89 2.78
C THR A 45 12.83 15.57 2.60
N MET A 46 12.86 16.67 1.85
CA MET A 46 14.05 17.53 1.70
C MET A 46 14.39 18.23 3.01
#